data_AF-A0A9W6IPT3-F1
#
_entry.id   AF-A0A9W6IPT3-F1
#
_cell.length_a   1.000
_cell.length_b   1.000
_cell.length_c   1.000
_cell.angle_alpha   90.00
_cell.angle_beta   90.00
_cell.angle_gamma   90.00
#
_symmetry.space_group_name_H-M   'P 1'
#
loop_
_entity.id
_entity.type
_entity.pdbx_description
1 polymer ?
#
loop_
_entity_poly.entity_id
_entity_poly.type
_entity_poly.pdbx_seq_one_letter_code
_entity_poly.pdbx_strand_id
1 'polypeptide(L)'
;MAEGLEAQARFASRFVRRGLNVLDLGREPAAIEAHLRPSSWDSRDVVEFESTVPRRNFARLELPAADLITALGVFGAVRDDKGLLRRLAKARTPVLASTPAPRSGDNVGRSAAVAAFENAAALAGFSVFWRFFQADSALFLLVPKGVDGASVSDVGYRSAADVVTLAAPADRPALLVAGFFGRGNCGDEALFQVIYEEFARDYDVIVSLDEHGAAEGYWNWYPYERCKRIHQGNLADPARTARAMIVGGGGLPIGFVADQVIAARSAGIPIAFAGTDLPASRFHRGPAADAALQSYLRLFNVVALRSAAAVEQANAAKRKVTYGADWALRLVTDKATDVTMNERRALVTLREFPLQVVSYQYVREVERLIGELAANGYEPTLMPFCAEDDKFAADLGLDRLAPSERHWWNSRRVKQFIASSGLMISVGRLHPTIFAATTRTPVMQICPPLVEDQDPGSFAKIAAMAAELDIDYLPNVDAAMAVISGGRARPSGKIALREGQRRLETMISTIRRAFDRG
;
A
#
# COMPACT_ATOMS: atom_id res chain seq x y z
N MET A 1 2.00 -9.55 29.22
CA MET A 1 3.28 -8.84 29.04
C MET A 1 4.26 -9.68 28.24
N ALA A 2 4.45 -10.97 28.58
CA ALA A 2 5.26 -11.89 27.78
C ALA A 2 4.83 -11.97 26.30
N GLU A 3 3.53 -12.19 26.06
CA GLU A 3 2.94 -12.18 24.70
C GLU A 3 3.20 -10.88 23.91
N GLY A 4 3.46 -9.76 24.58
CA GLY A 4 3.75 -8.47 23.94
C GLY A 4 5.17 -8.39 23.38
N LEU A 5 6.17 -8.94 24.08
CA LEU A 5 7.56 -8.93 23.64
C LEU A 5 7.81 -9.93 22.51
N GLU A 6 7.21 -11.13 22.60
CA GLU A 6 7.22 -12.08 21.49
C GLU A 6 6.63 -11.48 20.22
N ALA A 7 5.48 -10.80 20.34
CA ALA A 7 4.87 -10.11 19.21
C ALA A 7 5.79 -9.02 18.63
N GLN A 8 6.47 -8.24 19.48
CA GLN A 8 7.44 -7.22 19.07
C GLN A 8 8.63 -7.81 18.32
N ALA A 9 9.23 -8.87 18.85
CA ALA A 9 10.34 -9.57 18.22
C ALA A 9 9.93 -10.17 16.87
N ARG A 10 8.77 -10.85 16.81
CA ARG A 10 8.22 -11.41 15.57
C ARG A 10 7.97 -10.35 14.51
N PHE A 11 7.44 -9.19 14.89
CA PHE A 11 7.19 -8.11 13.96
C PHE A 11 8.50 -7.47 13.48
N ALA A 12 9.42 -7.14 14.40
CA ALA A 12 10.71 -6.53 14.06
C ALA A 12 11.57 -7.43 13.14
N SER A 13 11.47 -8.75 13.28
CA SER A 13 12.19 -9.72 12.44
C SER A 13 11.87 -9.65 10.94
N ARG A 14 10.78 -8.96 10.57
CA ARG A 14 10.41 -8.72 9.15
C ARG A 14 11.29 -7.65 8.49
N PHE A 15 11.97 -6.84 9.28
CA PHE A 15 12.69 -5.65 8.82
C PHE A 15 14.19 -5.72 9.10
N VAL A 16 14.61 -6.60 10.02
CA VAL A 16 16.00 -6.81 10.40
C VAL A 16 16.58 -7.99 9.63
N ARG A 17 17.84 -7.85 9.19
CA ARG A 17 18.58 -8.93 8.52
C ARG A 17 18.75 -10.15 9.41
N ARG A 18 18.70 -11.33 8.80
CA ARG A 18 18.98 -12.60 9.50
C ARG A 18 20.49 -12.84 9.60
N GLY A 19 20.90 -13.68 10.56
CA GLY A 19 22.29 -14.09 10.69
C GLY A 19 23.23 -13.03 11.29
N LEU A 20 22.69 -12.03 11.98
CA LEU A 20 23.47 -11.03 12.71
C LEU A 20 24.01 -11.59 14.04
N ASN A 21 25.14 -11.07 14.52
CA ASN A 21 25.56 -11.25 15.90
C ASN A 21 24.75 -10.30 16.79
N VAL A 22 23.91 -10.85 17.67
CA VAL A 22 22.94 -10.06 18.45
C VAL A 22 23.28 -10.07 19.94
N LEU A 23 23.35 -8.88 20.53
CA LEU A 23 23.39 -8.69 21.99
C LEU A 23 21.99 -8.28 22.47
N ASP A 24 21.31 -9.13 23.23
CA ASP A 24 20.00 -8.85 23.77
C ASP A 24 20.06 -8.31 25.20
N LEU A 25 19.45 -7.14 25.41
CA LEU A 25 19.26 -6.51 26.72
C LEU A 25 17.83 -6.69 27.24
N GLY A 26 16.94 -7.29 26.43
CA GLY A 26 15.54 -7.55 26.76
C GLY A 26 15.33 -8.68 27.77
N ARG A 27 14.05 -9.04 27.97
CA ARG A 27 13.62 -10.04 28.98
C ARG A 27 13.20 -11.39 28.40
N GLU A 28 13.10 -11.48 27.08
CA GLU A 28 12.62 -12.68 26.39
C GLU A 28 13.66 -13.17 25.39
N PRO A 29 14.76 -13.72 25.91
CA PRO A 29 15.82 -14.33 25.13
C PRO A 29 15.30 -15.24 24.00
N ALA A 30 14.33 -16.10 24.34
CA ALA A 30 13.75 -17.08 23.43
C ALA A 30 12.99 -16.44 22.26
N ALA A 31 12.35 -15.29 22.45
CA ALA A 31 11.61 -14.61 21.38
C ALA A 31 12.56 -13.98 20.34
N ILE A 32 13.66 -13.40 20.82
CA ILE A 32 14.70 -12.83 19.96
C ILE A 32 15.37 -13.93 19.15
N GLU A 33 15.79 -15.01 19.81
CA GLU A 33 16.43 -16.15 19.15
C GLU A 33 15.51 -16.79 18.09
N ALA A 34 14.24 -17.06 18.43
CA ALA A 34 13.28 -17.72 17.54
C ALA A 34 12.95 -16.89 16.29
N HIS A 35 12.85 -15.56 16.41
CA HIS A 35 12.36 -14.70 15.34
C HIS A 35 13.46 -14.01 14.54
N LEU A 36 14.49 -13.46 15.19
CA LEU A 36 15.58 -12.77 14.48
C LEU A 36 16.58 -13.74 13.85
N ARG A 37 16.66 -14.98 14.36
CA ARG A 37 17.57 -16.04 13.87
C ARG A 37 19.02 -15.53 13.76
N PRO A 38 19.62 -15.09 14.87
CA PRO A 38 20.99 -14.58 14.88
C PRO A 38 22.01 -15.67 14.55
N SER A 39 23.19 -15.29 14.06
CA SER A 39 24.32 -16.22 13.86
C SER A 39 25.07 -16.52 15.14
N SER A 40 25.13 -15.53 16.05
CA SER A 40 25.53 -15.70 17.44
C SER A 40 24.72 -14.76 18.34
N TRP A 41 24.54 -15.15 19.60
CA TRP A 41 23.63 -14.45 20.50
C TRP A 41 24.16 -14.45 21.94
N ASP A 42 24.21 -13.25 22.55
CA ASP A 42 24.53 -13.02 23.97
C ASP A 42 23.34 -12.31 24.63
N SER A 43 22.87 -12.78 25.77
CA SER A 43 21.73 -12.22 26.51
C SER A 43 22.18 -11.66 27.86
N ARG A 44 21.81 -10.40 28.12
CA ARG A 44 22.15 -9.69 29.35
C ARG A 44 20.91 -9.01 29.91
N ASP A 45 20.30 -9.62 30.92
CA ASP A 45 19.16 -9.03 31.60
C ASP A 45 19.55 -7.72 32.31
N VAL A 46 19.09 -6.59 31.75
CA VAL A 46 19.23 -5.27 32.38
C VAL A 46 17.98 -4.85 33.15
N VAL A 47 16.92 -5.68 33.14
CA VAL A 47 15.66 -5.43 33.85
C VAL A 47 15.22 -6.68 34.62
N GLU A 48 15.06 -6.57 35.95
CA GLU A 48 14.59 -7.66 36.83
C GLU A 48 13.18 -7.29 37.33
N PHE A 49 12.17 -8.16 37.10
CA PHE A 49 10.75 -7.80 37.31
C PHE A 49 10.16 -8.26 38.65
N GLU A 50 10.90 -9.06 39.44
CA GLU A 50 10.39 -9.63 40.70
C GLU A 50 10.48 -8.70 41.92
N SER A 51 10.91 -7.44 41.77
CA SER A 51 10.84 -6.47 42.85
C SER A 51 10.37 -5.10 42.36
N THR A 52 9.56 -4.42 43.19
CA THR A 52 9.04 -3.06 42.98
C THR A 52 10.13 -1.97 43.00
N VAL A 53 11.41 -2.36 42.96
CA VAL A 53 12.56 -1.46 43.02
C VAL A 53 13.42 -1.67 41.77
N PRO A 54 13.48 -0.71 40.84
CA PRO A 54 14.40 -0.77 39.72
C PRO A 54 15.85 -0.83 40.23
N ARG A 55 16.51 -2.00 40.15
CA ARG A 55 17.94 -2.15 40.41
C ARG A 55 18.62 -2.92 39.30
N ARG A 56 19.34 -2.17 38.45
CA ARG A 56 20.73 -2.41 38.06
C ARG A 56 21.26 -1.09 37.53
N ASN A 57 22.44 -0.71 37.99
CA ASN A 57 23.15 0.43 37.44
C ASN A 57 23.77 -0.05 36.12
N PHE A 58 23.11 0.17 34.98
CA PHE A 58 23.67 -0.12 33.65
C PHE A 58 25.01 0.63 33.42
N ALA A 59 25.40 1.50 34.34
CA ALA A 59 26.75 2.04 34.52
C ALA A 59 27.88 0.98 34.45
N ARG A 60 27.63 -0.29 34.78
CA ARG A 60 28.62 -1.38 34.67
C ARG A 60 28.35 -2.39 33.55
N LEU A 61 27.37 -2.13 32.67
CA LEU A 61 27.05 -3.03 31.55
C LEU A 61 28.17 -3.02 30.51
N GLU A 62 28.96 -4.08 30.45
CA GLU A 62 29.88 -4.29 29.33
C GLU A 62 29.06 -4.61 28.07
N LEU A 63 29.45 -4.03 26.94
CA LEU A 63 28.80 -4.22 25.65
C LEU A 63 29.83 -4.89 24.73
N PRO A 64 29.80 -6.23 24.58
CA PRO A 64 30.69 -6.92 23.65
C PRO A 64 30.39 -6.48 22.21
N ALA A 65 31.31 -6.82 21.29
CA ALA A 65 31.10 -6.57 19.87
C ALA A 65 29.88 -7.36 19.37
N ALA A 66 28.94 -6.66 18.74
CA ALA A 66 27.74 -7.22 18.13
C ALA A 66 27.39 -6.40 16.89
N ASP A 67 26.68 -7.00 15.94
CA ASP A 67 26.14 -6.31 14.77
C ASP A 67 24.88 -5.51 15.15
N LEU A 68 24.07 -6.03 16.07
CA LEU A 68 22.84 -5.42 16.55
C LEU A 68 22.68 -5.61 18.06
N ILE A 69 22.23 -4.56 18.75
CA ILE A 69 21.79 -4.64 20.15
C ILE A 69 20.25 -4.62 20.16
N THR A 70 19.61 -5.57 20.84
CA THR A 70 18.16 -5.54 21.05
C THR A 70 17.84 -5.05 22.47
N ALA A 71 16.90 -4.13 22.57
CA ALA A 71 16.45 -3.48 23.80
C ALA A 71 14.91 -3.34 23.81
N LEU A 72 14.23 -4.43 23.44
CA LEU A 72 12.77 -4.50 23.42
C LEU A 72 12.22 -4.58 24.86
N GLY A 73 11.32 -3.67 25.21
CA GLY A 73 10.72 -3.57 26.55
C GLY A 73 11.66 -3.04 27.64
N VAL A 74 12.83 -2.53 27.26
CA VAL A 74 13.84 -2.00 28.20
C VAL A 74 13.53 -0.56 28.56
N PHE A 75 13.23 0.27 27.56
CA PHE A 75 12.99 1.71 27.77
C PHE A 75 11.63 1.93 28.45
N GLY A 76 11.62 2.82 29.44
CA GLY A 76 10.48 2.99 30.36
C GLY A 76 10.45 2.00 31.52
N ALA A 77 11.25 0.92 31.48
CA ALA A 77 11.41 -0.02 32.59
C ALA A 77 12.71 0.21 33.39
N VAL A 78 13.69 0.92 32.83
CA VAL A 78 14.92 1.31 33.53
C VAL A 78 14.80 2.70 34.16
N ARG A 79 15.59 2.96 35.21
CA ARG A 79 15.54 4.24 35.95
C ARG A 79 16.07 5.45 35.17
N ASP A 80 16.96 5.25 34.20
CA ASP A 80 17.60 6.31 33.43
C ASP A 80 17.76 5.93 31.95
N ASP A 81 16.65 6.04 31.21
CA ASP A 81 16.62 5.81 29.75
C ASP A 81 17.66 6.65 29.01
N LYS A 82 17.85 7.91 29.41
CA LYS A 82 18.79 8.84 28.76
C LYS A 82 20.25 8.42 28.97
N GLY A 83 20.59 7.90 30.15
CA GLY A 83 21.90 7.33 30.44
C GLY A 83 22.14 6.06 29.63
N LEU A 84 21.14 5.19 29.52
CA LEU A 84 21.24 3.97 28.71
C LEU A 84 21.44 4.28 27.23
N LEU A 85 20.62 5.19 26.65
CA LEU A 85 20.78 5.66 25.27
C LEU A 85 22.20 6.20 25.01
N ARG A 86 22.73 7.06 25.89
CA ARG A 86 24.10 7.59 25.75
C ARG A 86 25.17 6.49 25.80
N ARG A 87 24.96 5.44 26.58
CA ARG A 87 25.90 4.31 26.65
C ARG A 87 25.85 3.46 25.37
N LEU A 88 24.64 3.16 24.91
CA LEU A 88 24.44 2.40 23.67
C LEU A 88 25.00 3.16 22.46
N ALA A 89 24.82 4.47 22.38
CA ALA A 89 25.40 5.29 21.30
C ALA A 89 26.93 5.21 21.27
N LYS A 90 27.59 5.13 22.44
CA LYS A 90 29.05 4.97 22.54
C LYS A 90 29.55 3.62 22.04
N ALA A 91 28.72 2.57 22.07
CA ALA A 91 29.08 1.26 21.52
C ALA A 91 29.18 1.28 20.00
N ARG A 92 28.63 2.31 19.33
CA ARG A 92 28.59 2.45 17.87
C ARG A 92 27.94 1.26 17.14
N THR A 93 27.06 0.53 17.82
CA THR A 93 26.25 -0.55 17.26
C THR A 93 24.80 -0.07 17.07
N PRO A 94 24.12 -0.41 15.96
CA PRO A 94 22.68 -0.23 15.81
C PRO A 94 21.89 -0.87 16.97
N VAL A 95 20.78 -0.25 17.36
CA VAL A 95 19.93 -0.69 18.47
C VAL A 95 18.49 -0.86 18.00
N LEU A 96 17.97 -2.08 18.08
CA LEU A 96 16.54 -2.35 17.96
C LEU A 96 15.86 -2.14 19.32
N ALA A 97 15.08 -1.08 19.46
CA ALA A 97 14.48 -0.66 20.73
C ALA A 97 12.96 -0.64 20.67
N SER A 98 12.30 -0.79 21.81
CA SER A 98 10.90 -0.40 21.96
C SER A 98 10.68 0.50 23.17
N THR A 99 9.75 1.44 23.05
CA THR A 99 9.22 2.24 24.16
C THR A 99 7.70 2.09 24.22
N PRO A 100 7.08 2.12 25.41
CA PRO A 100 5.63 2.19 25.55
C PRO A 100 5.05 3.35 24.72
N ALA A 101 3.94 3.09 24.05
CA ALA A 101 3.16 4.08 23.31
C ALA A 101 1.68 3.94 23.70
N PRO A 102 0.97 5.05 23.98
CA PRO A 102 -0.47 5.04 24.25
C PRO A 102 -1.25 4.24 23.20
N ARG A 103 -2.32 3.54 23.62
CA ARG A 103 -3.19 2.75 22.74
C ARG A 103 -3.85 3.61 21.65
N SER A 104 -4.30 2.97 20.57
CA SER A 104 -4.95 3.64 19.44
C SER A 104 -6.18 4.41 19.90
N GLY A 105 -6.21 5.73 19.67
CA GLY A 105 -7.31 6.62 20.08
C GLY A 105 -6.86 7.96 20.67
N ASP A 106 -5.66 8.01 21.27
CA ASP A 106 -5.02 9.24 21.75
C ASP A 106 -3.81 9.61 20.87
N ASN A 107 -4.09 10.16 19.69
CA ASN A 107 -3.04 10.53 18.72
C ASN A 107 -2.12 11.65 19.25
N VAL A 108 -2.62 12.50 20.15
CA VAL A 108 -1.85 13.63 20.71
C VAL A 108 -0.85 13.15 21.76
N GLY A 109 -1.31 12.35 22.74
CA GLY A 109 -0.44 11.76 23.77
C GLY A 109 0.57 10.78 23.18
N ARG A 110 0.15 10.00 22.17
CA ARG A 110 1.04 9.09 21.43
C ARG A 110 2.16 9.84 20.71
N SER A 111 1.85 10.96 20.06
CA SER A 111 2.84 11.79 19.37
C SER A 111 3.87 12.38 20.35
N ALA A 112 3.44 12.86 21.51
CA ALA A 112 4.32 13.49 22.50
C ALA A 112 5.33 12.52 23.13
N ALA A 113 4.90 11.33 23.54
CA ALA A 113 5.77 10.33 24.17
C ALA A 113 6.84 9.80 23.18
N VAL A 114 6.42 9.54 21.95
CA VAL A 114 7.34 9.11 20.88
C VAL A 114 8.32 10.22 20.53
N ALA A 115 7.86 11.46 20.35
CA ALA A 115 8.74 12.59 20.06
C ALA A 115 9.77 12.81 21.20
N ALA A 116 9.36 12.62 22.46
CA ALA A 116 10.28 12.72 23.60
C ALA A 116 11.39 11.65 23.54
N PHE A 117 11.05 10.40 23.18
CA PHE A 117 12.02 9.33 23.01
C PHE A 117 12.96 9.58 21.82
N GLU A 118 12.43 9.99 20.67
CA GLU A 118 13.23 10.32 19.48
C GLU A 118 14.21 11.47 19.75
N ASN A 119 13.75 12.51 20.44
CA ASN A 119 14.60 13.62 20.88
C ASN A 119 15.71 13.14 21.83
N ALA A 120 15.39 12.26 22.78
CA ALA A 120 16.38 11.69 23.68
C ALA A 120 17.42 10.83 22.93
N ALA A 121 16.99 10.03 21.95
CA ALA A 121 17.87 9.22 21.11
C ALA A 121 18.78 10.11 20.24
N ALA A 122 18.23 11.17 19.65
CA ALA A 122 18.98 12.15 18.86
C ALA A 122 20.06 12.85 19.69
N LEU A 123 19.71 13.31 20.90
CA LEU A 123 20.66 13.90 21.85
C LEU A 123 21.73 12.92 22.31
N ALA A 124 21.42 11.63 22.39
CA ALA A 124 22.38 10.58 22.73
C ALA A 124 23.34 10.26 21.57
N GLY A 125 23.04 10.68 20.34
CA GLY A 125 23.89 10.47 19.17
C GLY A 125 23.37 9.42 18.18
N PHE A 126 22.09 9.06 18.25
CA PHE A 126 21.43 8.21 17.26
C PHE A 126 20.71 9.03 16.18
N SER A 127 20.51 8.44 15.02
CA SER A 127 19.44 8.73 14.07
C SER A 127 18.43 7.59 14.10
N VAL A 128 17.14 7.90 13.92
CA VAL A 128 16.08 6.87 13.87
C VAL A 128 16.04 6.26 12.48
N PHE A 129 16.67 5.12 12.26
CA PHE A 129 16.72 4.49 10.94
C PHE A 129 15.41 3.85 10.52
N TRP A 130 14.51 3.49 11.43
CA TRP A 130 13.07 3.36 11.16
C TRP A 130 12.27 3.34 12.45
N ARG A 131 10.95 3.56 12.31
CA ARG A 131 9.98 3.47 13.39
C ARG A 131 8.70 2.78 12.94
N PHE A 132 8.20 1.86 13.77
CA PHE A 132 6.90 1.20 13.62
C PHE A 132 6.08 1.27 14.92
N PHE A 133 4.78 0.99 14.84
CA PHE A 133 3.81 1.19 15.92
C PHE A 133 3.01 -0.08 16.17
N GLN A 134 3.48 -0.90 17.10
CA GLN A 134 2.86 -2.16 17.39
C GLN A 134 2.07 -2.10 18.70
N ALA A 135 0.74 -2.18 18.58
CA ALA A 135 -0.22 -2.18 19.68
C ALA A 135 -0.03 -1.00 20.66
N ASP A 136 0.64 -1.24 21.79
CA ASP A 136 0.93 -0.33 22.89
C ASP A 136 2.42 0.03 22.98
N SER A 137 3.15 -0.12 21.89
CA SER A 137 4.57 0.17 21.80
C SER A 137 4.94 0.84 20.48
N ALA A 138 6.00 1.65 20.51
CA ALA A 138 6.69 2.09 19.32
C ALA A 138 8.03 1.35 19.24
N LEU A 139 8.30 0.76 18.07
CA LEU A 139 9.53 0.04 17.76
C LEU A 139 10.44 0.93 16.93
N PHE A 140 11.73 0.90 17.22
CA PHE A 140 12.73 1.75 16.58
C PHE A 140 13.94 0.92 16.19
N LEU A 141 14.51 1.20 15.02
CA LEU A 141 15.92 0.92 14.79
C LEU A 141 16.68 2.24 14.93
N LEU A 142 17.47 2.35 15.99
CA LEU A 142 18.33 3.49 16.27
C LEU A 142 19.73 3.20 15.72
N VAL A 143 20.25 4.09 14.89
CA VAL A 143 21.57 3.92 14.26
C VAL A 143 22.49 5.03 14.75
N PRO A 144 23.65 4.71 15.34
CA PRO A 144 24.59 5.74 15.76
C PRO A 144 25.01 6.62 14.58
N LYS A 145 25.20 7.93 14.82
CA LYS A 145 25.64 8.85 13.77
C LYS A 145 26.89 8.34 13.05
N GLY A 146 26.83 8.30 11.72
CA GLY A 146 27.93 7.82 10.87
C GLY A 146 28.06 6.30 10.76
N VAL A 147 27.08 5.54 11.27
CA VAL A 147 26.94 4.09 11.01
C VAL A 147 25.86 3.89 9.95
N ASP A 148 26.04 2.90 9.08
CA ASP A 148 25.04 2.56 8.06
C ASP A 148 24.00 1.57 8.62
N GLY A 149 22.74 2.00 8.70
CA GLY A 149 21.65 1.15 9.15
C GLY A 149 21.29 0.02 8.18
N ALA A 150 21.65 0.15 6.90
CA ALA A 150 21.43 -0.92 5.91
C ALA A 150 22.30 -2.15 6.16
N SER A 151 23.29 -2.07 7.06
CA SER A 151 24.08 -3.22 7.50
C SER A 151 23.24 -4.25 8.28
N VAL A 152 22.21 -3.80 9.00
CA VAL A 152 21.38 -4.64 9.89
C VAL A 152 19.90 -4.67 9.51
N SER A 153 19.49 -3.89 8.51
CA SER A 153 18.09 -3.76 8.09
C SER A 153 17.97 -3.93 6.59
N ASP A 154 16.97 -4.69 6.15
CA ASP A 154 16.62 -4.83 4.73
C ASP A 154 15.66 -3.71 4.26
N VAL A 155 15.13 -2.93 5.21
CA VAL A 155 14.36 -1.73 4.93
C VAL A 155 15.30 -0.55 4.73
N GLY A 156 15.29 0.07 3.56
CA GLY A 156 16.00 1.33 3.29
C GLY A 156 15.17 2.54 3.70
N TYR A 157 15.02 2.80 5.00
CA TYR A 157 14.30 3.97 5.53
C TYR A 157 15.26 5.07 6.00
N ARG A 158 14.83 6.33 5.86
CA ARG A 158 15.38 7.50 6.56
C ARG A 158 14.31 8.02 7.51
N SER A 159 14.72 8.45 8.70
CA SER A 159 13.86 8.79 9.84
C SER A 159 12.65 9.67 9.49
N ALA A 160 11.58 9.61 10.29
CA ALA A 160 10.52 10.62 10.20
C ALA A 160 11.00 12.04 10.58
N ALA A 161 12.20 12.19 11.16
CA ALA A 161 12.86 13.50 11.30
C ALA A 161 13.58 13.94 10.01
N ASP A 162 13.73 13.03 9.05
CA ASP A 162 13.98 13.28 7.63
C ASP A 162 12.67 13.27 6.82
N VAL A 163 11.47 13.29 7.47
CA VAL A 163 10.31 13.92 6.83
C VAL A 163 10.81 15.30 6.52
N VAL A 164 11.14 15.48 5.26
CA VAL A 164 11.40 16.70 4.57
C VAL A 164 10.78 17.84 5.38
N THR A 165 11.57 18.48 6.25
CA THR A 165 11.49 19.93 6.33
C THR A 165 11.70 20.28 4.88
N LEU A 166 10.58 20.56 4.17
CA LEU A 166 10.62 21.11 2.83
C LEU A 166 11.72 22.12 2.90
N ALA A 167 12.82 21.84 2.17
CA ALA A 167 13.91 22.78 2.06
C ALA A 167 13.21 24.12 1.85
N ALA A 168 13.46 25.09 2.75
CA ALA A 168 12.69 26.34 2.80
C ALA A 168 12.39 26.75 1.35
N PRO A 169 11.11 26.71 0.91
CA PRO A 169 10.84 26.57 -0.52
C PRO A 169 11.48 27.72 -1.27
N ALA A 170 12.23 27.40 -2.31
CA ALA A 170 12.05 28.18 -3.51
C ALA A 170 10.63 27.85 -4.02
N ASP A 171 9.63 28.56 -3.51
CA ASP A 171 8.21 28.68 -3.93
C ASP A 171 7.61 27.60 -4.86
N ARG A 172 7.69 26.30 -4.52
CA ARG A 172 7.00 25.26 -5.29
C ARG A 172 5.51 25.22 -4.90
N PRO A 173 4.58 25.25 -5.87
CA PRO A 173 3.15 25.18 -5.57
C PRO A 173 2.77 23.81 -5.01
N ALA A 174 1.84 23.77 -4.05
CA ALA A 174 1.34 22.50 -3.54
C ALA A 174 0.20 21.94 -4.40
N LEU A 175 0.19 20.62 -4.61
CA LEU A 175 -0.88 19.88 -5.27
C LEU A 175 -1.56 18.98 -4.24
N LEU A 176 -2.86 19.16 -4.04
CA LEU A 176 -3.64 18.24 -3.23
C LEU A 176 -4.11 17.05 -4.07
N VAL A 177 -3.76 15.84 -3.67
CA VAL A 177 -4.26 14.60 -4.24
C VAL A 177 -5.16 13.92 -3.22
N ALA A 178 -6.39 13.63 -3.63
CA ALA A 178 -7.40 12.93 -2.85
C ALA A 178 -8.07 11.86 -3.74
N GLY A 179 -8.99 11.08 -3.19
CA GLY A 179 -9.78 10.14 -4.00
C GLY A 179 -9.27 8.70 -4.00
N PHE A 180 -8.65 8.23 -2.93
CA PHE A 180 -8.37 6.82 -2.71
C PHE A 180 -8.32 6.54 -1.20
N PHE A 181 -8.54 5.29 -0.80
CA PHE A 181 -8.71 4.95 0.62
C PHE A 181 -7.40 4.90 1.40
N GLY A 182 -6.26 4.66 0.75
CA GLY A 182 -4.98 4.59 1.45
C GLY A 182 -4.88 3.34 2.35
N ARG A 183 -5.27 2.15 1.86
CA ARG A 183 -5.43 0.93 2.69
C ARG A 183 -4.67 -0.30 2.20
N GLY A 184 -3.71 -0.15 1.28
CA GLY A 184 -2.88 -1.27 0.83
C GLY A 184 -3.50 -2.09 -0.31
N ASN A 185 -4.47 -1.50 -1.02
CA ASN A 185 -4.92 -2.05 -2.29
C ASN A 185 -3.92 -1.67 -3.38
N CYS A 186 -3.10 -2.64 -3.79
CA CYS A 186 -2.03 -2.49 -4.79
C CYS A 186 -2.47 -1.75 -6.07
N GLY A 187 -3.74 -1.93 -6.45
CA GLY A 187 -4.34 -1.22 -7.55
C GLY A 187 -4.48 0.27 -7.30
N ASP A 188 -5.12 0.67 -6.19
CA ASP A 188 -5.28 2.07 -5.83
C ASP A 188 -3.93 2.74 -5.51
N GLU A 189 -3.00 2.00 -4.89
CA GLU A 189 -1.62 2.45 -4.68
C GLU A 189 -0.92 2.77 -6.00
N ALA A 190 -1.13 1.97 -7.04
CA ALA A 190 -0.56 2.24 -8.35
C ALA A 190 -1.11 3.53 -8.96
N LEU A 191 -2.40 3.83 -8.76
CA LEU A 191 -3.00 5.06 -9.26
C LEU A 191 -2.35 6.28 -8.59
N PHE A 192 -2.27 6.26 -7.26
CA PHE A 192 -1.62 7.33 -6.51
C PHE A 192 -0.14 7.46 -6.87
N GLN A 193 0.57 6.34 -6.97
CA GLN A 193 1.97 6.32 -7.34
C GLN A 193 2.22 6.98 -8.70
N VAL A 194 1.41 6.68 -9.72
CA VAL A 194 1.52 7.31 -11.03
C VAL A 194 1.21 8.79 -10.98
N ILE A 195 0.16 9.20 -10.23
CA ILE A 195 -0.17 10.63 -10.05
C ILE A 195 1.01 11.35 -9.39
N TYR A 196 1.58 10.79 -8.32
CA TYR A 196 2.75 11.36 -7.67
C TYR A 196 3.92 11.50 -8.63
N GLU A 197 4.29 10.44 -9.35
CA GLU A 197 5.43 10.47 -10.28
C GLU A 197 5.24 11.46 -11.43
N GLU A 198 4.00 11.67 -11.86
CA GLU A 198 3.67 12.65 -12.89
C GLU A 198 3.84 14.09 -12.41
N PHE A 199 3.40 14.41 -11.19
CA PHE A 199 3.27 15.80 -10.73
C PHE A 199 4.32 16.23 -9.70
N ALA A 200 5.01 15.31 -9.02
CA ALA A 200 5.95 15.62 -7.94
C ALA A 200 7.24 16.33 -8.39
N ARG A 201 7.48 16.46 -9.70
CA ARG A 201 8.54 17.33 -10.23
C ARG A 201 8.16 18.81 -10.16
N ASP A 202 6.88 19.12 -10.37
CA ASP A 202 6.39 20.49 -10.51
C ASP A 202 5.69 20.97 -9.23
N TYR A 203 5.16 20.04 -8.42
CA TYR A 203 4.38 20.35 -7.23
C TYR A 203 4.91 19.67 -5.97
N ASP A 204 4.71 20.31 -4.83
CA ASP A 204 4.78 19.65 -3.52
C ASP A 204 3.48 18.91 -3.28
N VAL A 205 3.53 17.57 -3.27
CA VAL A 205 2.31 16.75 -3.19
C VAL A 205 1.84 16.64 -1.75
N ILE A 206 0.62 17.13 -1.52
CA ILE A 206 -0.16 16.89 -0.31
C ILE A 206 -1.14 15.77 -0.64
N VAL A 207 -1.15 14.71 0.16
CA VAL A 207 -2.08 13.61 -0.01
C VAL A 207 -3.12 13.63 1.11
N SER A 208 -4.38 13.47 0.72
CA SER A 208 -5.55 13.43 1.60
C SER A 208 -6.09 12.02 1.71
N LEU A 209 -6.13 11.50 2.93
CA LEU A 209 -6.40 10.09 3.21
C LEU A 209 -7.15 9.90 4.53
N ASP A 210 -7.81 8.75 4.67
CA ASP A 210 -8.33 8.25 5.94
C ASP A 210 -7.31 7.29 6.55
N GLU A 211 -6.64 7.69 7.62
CA GLU A 211 -5.64 6.82 8.24
C GLU A 211 -6.26 5.63 9.00
N HIS A 212 -7.58 5.60 9.19
CA HIS A 212 -8.25 4.53 9.92
C HIS A 212 -8.26 3.22 9.14
N GLY A 213 -7.79 2.16 9.80
CA GLY A 213 -7.83 0.79 9.28
C GLY A 213 -6.74 0.46 8.26
N ALA A 214 -5.77 1.36 8.02
CA ALA A 214 -4.60 1.03 7.21
C ALA A 214 -3.69 0.03 7.93
N ALA A 215 -3.00 -0.81 7.16
CA ALA A 215 -2.00 -1.74 7.68
C ALA A 215 -0.87 -0.98 8.40
N GLU A 216 -0.27 -1.58 9.43
CA GLU A 216 0.84 -0.96 10.14
C GLU A 216 2.04 -0.69 9.21
N GLY A 217 2.65 0.48 9.30
CA GLY A 217 3.80 0.89 8.46
C GLY A 217 3.44 1.30 7.03
N TYR A 218 2.16 1.22 6.65
CA TYR A 218 1.65 1.59 5.34
C TYR A 218 2.07 3.00 4.88
N TRP A 219 2.07 3.97 5.79
CA TRP A 219 2.44 5.36 5.51
C TRP A 219 3.91 5.57 5.17
N ASN A 220 4.75 4.56 5.39
CA ASN A 220 6.17 4.59 5.04
C ASN A 220 6.41 4.10 3.61
N TRP A 221 5.37 3.69 2.89
CA TRP A 221 5.54 3.20 1.52
C TRP A 221 5.73 4.37 0.57
N TYR A 222 6.44 4.11 -0.52
CA TYR A 222 6.49 5.05 -1.62
C TYR A 222 5.10 5.15 -2.29
N PRO A 223 4.58 6.36 -2.59
CA PRO A 223 5.22 7.66 -2.39
C PRO A 223 4.81 8.41 -1.11
N TYR A 224 4.02 7.82 -0.20
CA TYR A 224 3.56 8.46 1.05
C TYR A 224 4.70 9.05 1.89
N GLU A 225 5.85 8.36 1.99
CA GLU A 225 7.02 8.85 2.71
C GLU A 225 7.60 10.17 2.14
N ARG A 226 7.20 10.56 0.92
CA ARG A 226 7.65 11.78 0.21
C ARG A 226 6.58 12.85 0.09
N CYS A 227 5.43 12.66 0.72
CA CYS A 227 4.28 13.56 0.64
C CYS A 227 3.94 14.14 2.01
N LYS A 228 3.40 15.37 2.04
CA LYS A 228 2.67 15.83 3.21
C LYS A 228 1.36 15.05 3.28
N ARG A 229 1.05 14.43 4.42
CA ARG A 229 -0.21 13.70 4.64
C ARG A 229 -1.17 14.55 5.45
N ILE A 230 -2.44 14.58 5.04
CA ILE A 230 -3.52 15.23 5.77
C ILE A 230 -4.71 14.28 5.87
N HIS A 231 -5.51 14.44 6.91
CA HIS A 231 -6.75 13.69 7.06
C HIS A 231 -7.80 14.19 6.05
N GLN A 232 -8.59 13.29 5.46
CA GLN A 232 -9.63 13.65 4.49
C GLN A 232 -10.71 14.60 5.02
N GLY A 233 -10.98 14.57 6.33
CA GLY A 233 -11.88 15.53 6.98
C GLY A 233 -11.25 16.89 7.31
N ASN A 234 -9.98 17.14 6.96
CA ASN A 234 -9.34 18.43 7.20
C ASN A 234 -9.67 19.41 6.07
N LEU A 235 -10.58 20.35 6.35
CA LEU A 235 -11.08 21.36 5.40
C LEU A 235 -10.18 22.59 5.28
N ALA A 236 -9.31 22.85 6.26
CA ALA A 236 -8.54 24.08 6.31
C ALA A 236 -7.34 24.06 5.34
N ASP A 237 -6.75 22.88 5.11
CA ASP A 237 -5.54 22.72 4.31
C ASP A 237 -5.75 22.94 2.80
N PRO A 238 -6.80 22.38 2.14
CA PRO A 238 -7.03 22.59 0.70
C PRO A 238 -7.09 24.07 0.33
N ALA A 239 -7.87 24.86 1.05
CA ALA A 239 -8.12 26.27 0.74
C ALA A 239 -6.96 27.22 1.06
N ARG A 240 -6.01 26.80 1.92
CA ARG A 240 -4.90 27.64 2.38
C ARG A 240 -3.58 27.37 1.70
N THR A 241 -3.36 26.14 1.22
CA THR A 241 -2.01 25.68 0.84
C THR A 241 -1.93 25.17 -0.58
N ALA A 242 -2.99 24.55 -1.12
CA ALA A 242 -2.94 23.94 -2.43
C ALA A 242 -3.20 24.96 -3.55
N ARG A 243 -2.47 24.84 -4.66
CA ARG A 243 -2.68 25.61 -5.90
C ARG A 243 -3.56 24.86 -6.91
N ALA A 244 -3.64 23.55 -6.77
CA ALA A 244 -4.47 22.68 -7.60
C ALA A 244 -4.92 21.47 -6.79
N MET A 245 -5.96 20.79 -7.26
CA MET A 245 -6.45 19.56 -6.65
C MET A 245 -6.76 18.49 -7.70
N ILE A 246 -6.34 17.25 -7.44
CA ILE A 246 -6.77 16.06 -8.17
C ILE A 246 -7.58 15.19 -7.21
N VAL A 247 -8.82 14.90 -7.56
CA VAL A 247 -9.59 13.79 -7.01
C VAL A 247 -9.43 12.64 -8.00
N GLY A 248 -8.59 11.68 -7.67
CA GLY A 248 -8.10 10.71 -8.64
C GLY A 248 -8.11 9.26 -8.18
N GLY A 249 -8.46 8.40 -9.14
CA GLY A 249 -8.24 6.95 -9.12
C GLY A 249 -9.42 6.09 -8.65
N GLY A 250 -9.78 5.07 -9.43
CA GLY A 250 -10.54 3.94 -8.90
C GLY A 250 -12.06 4.04 -9.05
N GLY A 251 -12.76 3.18 -8.31
CA GLY A 251 -14.23 3.12 -8.27
C GLY A 251 -14.77 3.83 -7.04
N LEU A 252 -14.75 5.16 -7.04
CA LEU A 252 -15.15 5.99 -5.90
C LEU A 252 -16.68 6.16 -5.82
N PRO A 253 -17.26 6.25 -4.61
CA PRO A 253 -18.66 6.61 -4.45
C PRO A 253 -18.91 8.08 -4.80
N ILE A 254 -20.17 8.42 -5.11
CA ILE A 254 -20.60 9.81 -5.32
C ILE A 254 -20.33 10.61 -4.05
N GLY A 255 -19.69 11.77 -4.19
CA GLY A 255 -19.45 12.69 -3.08
C GLY A 255 -18.25 12.33 -2.18
N PHE A 256 -17.41 11.37 -2.60
CA PHE A 256 -16.14 11.12 -1.91
C PHE A 256 -15.32 12.42 -1.81
N VAL A 257 -14.80 12.76 -0.63
CA VAL A 257 -14.08 14.04 -0.34
C VAL A 257 -14.80 15.32 -0.81
N ALA A 258 -16.14 15.32 -0.88
CA ALA A 258 -16.91 16.46 -1.38
C ALA A 258 -16.68 17.74 -0.57
N ASP A 259 -16.46 17.60 0.72
CA ASP A 259 -16.12 18.68 1.64
C ASP A 259 -14.83 19.40 1.25
N GLN A 260 -13.75 18.67 0.95
CA GLN A 260 -12.49 19.24 0.45
C GLN A 260 -12.63 19.83 -0.95
N VAL A 261 -13.41 19.19 -1.83
CA VAL A 261 -13.70 19.71 -3.18
C VAL A 261 -14.44 21.04 -3.11
N ILE A 262 -15.45 21.16 -2.24
CA ILE A 262 -16.20 22.41 -2.03
C ILE A 262 -15.27 23.48 -1.47
N ALA A 263 -14.44 23.17 -0.46
CA ALA A 263 -13.48 24.11 0.11
C ALA A 263 -12.48 24.62 -0.95
N ALA A 264 -11.91 23.72 -1.75
CA ALA A 264 -11.01 24.08 -2.85
C ALA A 264 -11.72 24.95 -3.89
N ARG A 265 -12.97 24.62 -4.24
CA ARG A 265 -13.75 25.36 -5.22
C ARG A 265 -14.07 26.78 -4.73
N SER A 266 -14.42 26.93 -3.46
CA SER A 266 -14.65 28.24 -2.83
C SER A 266 -13.39 29.10 -2.77
N ALA A 267 -12.21 28.48 -2.71
CA ALA A 267 -10.92 29.16 -2.79
C ALA A 267 -10.46 29.46 -4.24
N GLY A 268 -11.28 29.13 -5.25
CA GLY A 268 -10.92 29.33 -6.66
C GLY A 268 -9.86 28.38 -7.20
N ILE A 269 -9.56 27.30 -6.47
CA ILE A 269 -8.54 26.32 -6.87
C ILE A 269 -9.06 25.46 -8.03
N PRO A 270 -8.28 25.26 -9.11
CA PRO A 270 -8.66 24.35 -10.18
C PRO A 270 -8.64 22.89 -9.70
N ILE A 271 -9.72 22.15 -10.00
CA ILE A 271 -9.94 20.78 -9.54
C ILE A 271 -10.15 19.84 -10.72
N ALA A 272 -9.46 18.70 -10.73
CA ALA A 272 -9.66 17.62 -11.68
C ALA A 272 -10.24 16.37 -11.02
N PHE A 273 -11.31 15.81 -11.59
CA PHE A 273 -11.80 14.46 -11.29
C PHE A 273 -11.32 13.52 -12.39
N ALA A 274 -10.32 12.69 -12.12
CA ALA A 274 -9.55 12.04 -13.18
C ALA A 274 -9.17 10.58 -12.91
N GLY A 275 -9.34 9.73 -13.93
CA GLY A 275 -9.00 8.30 -13.83
C GLY A 275 -9.95 7.53 -12.92
N THR A 276 -11.21 7.95 -12.86
CA THR A 276 -12.27 7.40 -12.00
C THR A 276 -13.40 6.81 -12.86
N ASP A 277 -14.15 5.89 -12.28
CA ASP A 277 -15.45 5.46 -12.81
C ASP A 277 -16.61 6.13 -12.10
N LEU A 278 -17.77 6.18 -12.76
CA LEU A 278 -19.04 6.48 -12.11
C LEU A 278 -19.63 5.21 -11.50
N PRO A 279 -20.31 5.27 -10.34
CA PRO A 279 -20.92 4.10 -9.75
C PRO A 279 -21.96 3.47 -10.68
N ALA A 280 -21.80 2.18 -10.98
CA ALA A 280 -22.71 1.42 -11.84
C ALA A 280 -24.01 0.98 -11.12
N SER A 281 -24.01 0.99 -9.78
CA SER A 281 -25.02 0.28 -8.98
C SER A 281 -26.44 0.83 -9.17
N ARG A 282 -27.41 -0.10 -9.18
CA ARG A 282 -28.85 0.22 -9.24
C ARG A 282 -29.34 0.96 -7.98
N PHE A 283 -28.64 0.84 -6.86
CA PHE A 283 -28.96 1.49 -5.58
C PHE A 283 -28.81 3.01 -5.60
N HIS A 284 -28.15 3.56 -6.63
CA HIS A 284 -28.00 5.01 -6.84
C HIS A 284 -28.76 5.50 -8.08
N ARG A 285 -29.75 4.73 -8.57
CA ARG A 285 -30.55 5.12 -9.75
C ARG A 285 -31.86 5.74 -9.29
N GLY A 286 -31.95 7.05 -9.44
CA GLY A 286 -33.15 7.84 -9.18
C GLY A 286 -32.87 9.31 -9.44
N PRO A 287 -33.90 10.13 -9.73
CA PRO A 287 -33.70 11.53 -10.12
C PRO A 287 -32.86 12.34 -9.14
N ALA A 288 -32.98 12.06 -7.83
CA ALA A 288 -32.22 12.73 -6.78
C ALA A 288 -30.73 12.34 -6.77
N ALA A 289 -30.42 11.05 -6.93
CA ALA A 289 -29.04 10.57 -6.99
C ALA A 289 -28.33 11.05 -8.26
N ASP A 290 -29.05 11.05 -9.38
CA ASP A 290 -28.57 11.64 -10.64
C ASP A 290 -28.30 13.14 -10.45
N ALA A 291 -29.24 13.90 -9.87
CA ALA A 291 -29.06 15.33 -9.59
C ALA A 291 -27.88 15.61 -8.65
N ALA A 292 -27.65 14.76 -7.63
CA ALA A 292 -26.53 14.87 -6.71
C ALA A 292 -25.19 14.61 -7.44
N LEU A 293 -25.11 13.54 -8.22
CA LEU A 293 -23.94 13.25 -9.07
C LEU A 293 -23.68 14.42 -10.03
N GLN A 294 -24.73 14.93 -10.68
CA GLN A 294 -24.61 16.06 -11.59
C GLN A 294 -24.04 17.29 -10.88
N SER A 295 -24.57 17.62 -9.71
CA SER A 295 -24.12 18.76 -8.91
C SER A 295 -22.68 18.60 -8.46
N TYR A 296 -22.31 17.41 -7.99
CA TYR A 296 -20.92 17.10 -7.61
C TYR A 296 -19.96 17.26 -8.78
N LEU A 297 -20.29 16.70 -9.95
CA LEU A 297 -19.47 16.85 -11.16
C LEU A 297 -19.33 18.32 -11.63
N ARG A 298 -20.18 19.27 -11.19
CA ARG A 298 -20.08 20.70 -11.59
C ARG A 298 -18.96 21.42 -10.84
N LEU A 299 -18.46 20.83 -9.77
CA LEU A 299 -17.41 21.43 -8.96
C LEU A 299 -16.03 21.32 -9.62
N PHE A 300 -15.88 20.45 -10.61
CA PHE A 300 -14.60 20.16 -11.26
C PHE A 300 -14.39 20.97 -12.54
N ASN A 301 -13.17 21.44 -12.73
CA ASN A 301 -12.70 22.07 -13.97
C ASN A 301 -12.47 21.04 -15.06
N VAL A 302 -12.00 19.84 -14.67
CA VAL A 302 -11.77 18.70 -15.57
C VAL A 302 -12.48 17.48 -15.00
N VAL A 303 -13.27 16.81 -15.83
CA VAL A 303 -13.87 15.50 -15.52
C VAL A 303 -13.38 14.53 -16.57
N ALA A 304 -12.54 13.57 -16.19
CA ALA A 304 -11.95 12.57 -17.07
C ALA A 304 -12.23 11.17 -16.53
N LEU A 305 -13.19 10.49 -17.17
CA LEU A 305 -13.67 9.17 -16.75
C LEU A 305 -12.88 8.08 -17.47
N ARG A 306 -12.56 6.98 -16.77
CA ARG A 306 -11.63 5.96 -17.30
C ARG A 306 -12.26 4.89 -18.17
N SER A 307 -13.58 4.64 -18.05
CA SER A 307 -14.28 3.64 -18.85
C SER A 307 -15.29 4.23 -19.83
N ALA A 308 -15.50 3.54 -20.95
CA ALA A 308 -16.50 3.86 -21.96
C ALA A 308 -17.91 3.95 -21.34
N ALA A 309 -18.25 2.98 -20.50
CA ALA A 309 -19.55 2.94 -19.81
C ALA A 309 -19.78 4.18 -18.93
N ALA A 310 -18.76 4.64 -18.20
CA ALA A 310 -18.86 5.84 -17.38
C ALA A 310 -19.01 7.11 -18.25
N VAL A 311 -18.31 7.18 -19.39
CA VAL A 311 -18.44 8.28 -20.36
C VAL A 311 -19.83 8.32 -20.97
N GLU A 312 -20.37 7.17 -21.39
CA GLU A 312 -21.73 7.05 -21.91
C GLU A 312 -22.77 7.52 -20.88
N GLN A 313 -22.64 7.07 -19.63
CA GLN A 313 -23.50 7.50 -18.53
C GLN A 313 -23.45 9.03 -18.32
N ALA A 314 -22.26 9.64 -18.36
CA ALA A 314 -22.10 11.08 -18.23
C ALA A 314 -22.66 11.86 -19.43
N ASN A 315 -22.49 11.33 -20.64
CA ASN A 315 -23.02 11.91 -21.87
C ASN A 315 -24.55 11.87 -21.92
N ALA A 316 -25.16 10.77 -21.47
CA ALA A 316 -26.62 10.66 -21.32
C ALA A 316 -27.17 11.73 -20.37
N ALA A 317 -26.39 12.10 -19.35
CA ALA A 317 -26.69 13.20 -18.43
C ALA A 317 -26.27 14.59 -18.95
N LYS A 318 -25.91 14.71 -20.24
CA LYS A 318 -25.50 15.95 -20.92
C LYS A 318 -24.32 16.67 -20.24
N ARG A 319 -23.35 15.91 -19.71
CA ARG A 319 -22.12 16.49 -19.16
C ARG A 319 -20.97 16.38 -20.12
N LYS A 320 -20.23 17.49 -20.22
CA LYS A 320 -18.95 17.50 -20.91
C LYS A 320 -17.92 16.78 -20.05
N VAL A 321 -17.59 15.55 -20.43
CA VAL A 321 -16.52 14.76 -19.83
C VAL A 321 -15.46 14.45 -20.89
N THR A 322 -14.24 14.23 -20.43
CA THR A 322 -13.15 13.68 -21.24
C THR A 322 -13.17 12.17 -21.08
N TYR A 323 -13.00 11.45 -22.19
CA TYR A 323 -12.71 10.03 -22.11
C TYR A 323 -11.23 9.87 -21.76
N GLY A 324 -10.97 9.73 -20.46
CA GLY A 324 -9.65 9.52 -19.90
C GLY A 324 -9.27 8.04 -19.92
N ALA A 325 -8.37 7.67 -19.01
CA ALA A 325 -7.91 6.31 -18.86
C ALA A 325 -7.50 6.04 -17.40
N ASP A 326 -7.22 4.79 -17.10
CA ASP A 326 -6.72 4.36 -15.80
C ASP A 326 -5.25 4.79 -15.60
N TRP A 327 -4.93 5.40 -14.46
CA TRP A 327 -3.58 5.86 -14.16
C TRP A 327 -2.55 4.73 -14.17
N ALA A 328 -2.91 3.52 -13.76
CA ALA A 328 -1.98 2.40 -13.67
C ALA A 328 -1.43 1.92 -15.04
N LEU A 329 -1.99 2.41 -16.16
CA LEU A 329 -1.45 2.17 -17.49
C LEU A 329 -0.01 2.70 -17.67
N ARG A 330 0.39 3.71 -16.87
CA ARG A 330 1.75 4.29 -16.89
C ARG A 330 2.66 3.74 -15.78
N LEU A 331 2.17 2.89 -14.88
CA LEU A 331 3.00 2.32 -13.82
C LEU A 331 4.20 1.59 -14.45
N VAL A 332 5.42 1.82 -13.97
CA VAL A 332 6.60 1.08 -14.44
C VAL A 332 6.82 -0.17 -13.59
N THR A 333 7.53 -1.17 -14.10
CA THR A 333 7.97 -2.31 -13.29
C THR A 333 9.05 -1.90 -12.31
N ASP A 334 9.21 -2.68 -11.24
CA ASP A 334 10.40 -2.59 -10.40
C ASP A 334 11.65 -3.04 -11.19
N LYS A 335 12.84 -2.71 -10.67
CA LYS A 335 14.14 -2.98 -11.28
C LYS A 335 14.98 -3.99 -10.48
N ALA A 336 14.45 -4.54 -9.40
CA ALA A 336 15.14 -5.53 -8.58
C ALA A 336 15.49 -6.79 -9.40
N THR A 337 16.69 -7.34 -9.24
CA THR A 337 17.23 -8.41 -10.10
C THR A 337 16.92 -9.82 -9.60
N ASP A 338 16.25 -9.95 -8.47
CA ASP A 338 15.91 -11.20 -7.80
C ASP A 338 14.66 -11.88 -8.36
N VAL A 339 13.88 -11.19 -9.21
CA VAL A 339 12.78 -11.80 -9.97
C VAL A 339 13.27 -12.19 -11.35
N THR A 340 13.31 -13.50 -11.59
CA THR A 340 13.66 -14.10 -12.88
C THR A 340 12.42 -14.45 -13.68
N MET A 341 12.56 -14.46 -15.01
CA MET A 341 11.51 -14.92 -15.92
C MET A 341 11.16 -16.39 -15.64
N ASN A 342 9.86 -16.68 -15.56
CA ASN A 342 9.31 -18.04 -15.48
C ASN A 342 8.06 -18.14 -16.35
N GLU A 343 8.21 -18.69 -17.55
CA GLU A 343 7.11 -18.90 -18.51
C GLU A 343 6.08 -19.94 -18.05
N ARG A 344 6.42 -20.81 -17.09
CA ARG A 344 5.48 -21.76 -16.49
C ARG A 344 4.70 -21.16 -15.34
N ARG A 345 5.11 -20.02 -14.77
CA ARG A 345 4.37 -19.40 -13.67
C ARG A 345 3.03 -18.86 -14.16
N ALA A 346 1.94 -19.37 -13.57
CA ALA A 346 0.59 -18.83 -13.74
C ALA A 346 0.17 -18.11 -12.46
N LEU A 347 0.16 -16.78 -12.51
CA LEU A 347 -0.29 -15.96 -11.38
C LEU A 347 -1.81 -15.96 -11.31
N VAL A 348 -2.35 -16.23 -10.13
CA VAL A 348 -3.80 -16.23 -9.86
C VAL A 348 -4.11 -15.21 -8.77
N THR A 349 -4.89 -14.18 -9.10
CA THR A 349 -5.40 -13.22 -8.11
C THR A 349 -6.86 -13.51 -7.81
N LEU A 350 -7.16 -13.73 -6.53
CA LEU A 350 -8.50 -13.93 -6.01
C LEU A 350 -8.95 -12.65 -5.30
N ARG A 351 -10.08 -12.09 -5.70
CA ARG A 351 -10.70 -10.98 -5.00
C ARG A 351 -11.32 -11.46 -3.69
N GLU A 352 -11.07 -10.74 -2.61
CA GLU A 352 -11.86 -10.83 -1.38
C GLU A 352 -13.33 -10.43 -1.60
N PHE A 353 -14.21 -11.27 -1.06
CA PHE A 353 -15.64 -11.04 -1.01
C PHE A 353 -16.16 -11.27 0.41
N PRO A 354 -17.27 -10.61 0.80
CA PRO A 354 -17.95 -10.92 2.05
C PRO A 354 -18.29 -12.41 2.12
N LEU A 355 -17.91 -13.10 3.20
CA LEU A 355 -18.08 -14.56 3.29
C LEU A 355 -19.53 -15.02 3.12
N GLN A 356 -20.52 -14.16 3.41
CA GLN A 356 -21.94 -14.48 3.23
C GLN A 356 -22.34 -14.70 1.77
N VAL A 357 -21.56 -14.16 0.82
CA VAL A 357 -21.83 -14.28 -0.62
C VAL A 357 -20.93 -15.31 -1.30
N VAL A 358 -20.00 -15.90 -0.54
CA VAL A 358 -19.08 -16.93 -1.02
C VAL A 358 -19.66 -18.30 -0.71
N SER A 359 -20.07 -19.01 -1.75
CA SER A 359 -20.56 -20.38 -1.62
C SER A 359 -19.41 -21.39 -1.64
N TYR A 360 -19.67 -22.62 -1.20
CA TYR A 360 -18.72 -23.72 -1.36
C TYR A 360 -18.34 -23.97 -2.83
N GLN A 361 -19.23 -23.63 -3.77
CA GLN A 361 -18.94 -23.71 -5.21
C GLN A 361 -17.76 -22.81 -5.61
N TYR A 362 -17.61 -21.64 -4.97
CA TYR A 362 -16.46 -20.77 -5.23
C TYR A 362 -15.14 -21.48 -4.92
N VAL A 363 -15.06 -22.10 -3.75
CA VAL A 363 -13.86 -22.84 -3.29
C VAL A 363 -13.53 -23.96 -4.27
N ARG A 364 -14.53 -24.78 -4.64
CA ARG A 364 -14.36 -25.88 -5.60
C ARG A 364 -13.88 -25.42 -6.97
N GLU A 365 -14.41 -24.32 -7.50
CA GLU A 365 -13.99 -23.80 -8.80
C GLU A 365 -12.56 -23.24 -8.75
N VAL A 366 -12.16 -22.61 -7.65
CA VAL A 366 -10.77 -22.15 -7.48
C VAL A 366 -9.80 -23.33 -7.31
N GLU A 367 -10.17 -24.35 -6.52
CA GLU A 367 -9.41 -25.60 -6.41
C GLU A 367 -9.19 -26.25 -7.78
N ARG A 368 -10.28 -26.35 -8.56
CA ARG A 368 -10.23 -26.88 -9.92
C ARG A 368 -9.36 -26.04 -10.85
N LEU A 369 -9.48 -24.71 -10.80
CA LEU A 369 -8.64 -23.80 -11.58
C LEU A 369 -7.15 -24.05 -11.30
N ILE A 370 -6.76 -24.12 -10.03
CA ILE A 370 -5.35 -24.34 -9.63
C ILE A 370 -4.88 -25.74 -10.06
N GLY A 371 -5.69 -26.77 -9.83
CA GLY A 371 -5.36 -28.15 -10.21
C GLY A 371 -5.23 -28.33 -11.72
N GLU A 372 -6.14 -27.76 -12.52
CA GLU A 372 -6.11 -27.86 -13.98
C GLU A 372 -4.96 -27.04 -14.59
N LEU A 373 -4.60 -25.89 -14.02
CA LEU A 373 -3.38 -25.17 -14.42
C LEU A 373 -2.13 -26.02 -14.23
N ALA A 374 -1.99 -26.68 -13.07
CA ALA A 374 -0.88 -27.59 -12.80
C ALA A 374 -0.89 -28.79 -13.77
N ALA A 375 -2.05 -29.37 -14.06
CA ALA A 375 -2.19 -30.46 -15.04
C ALA A 375 -1.82 -30.02 -16.47
N ASN A 376 -1.99 -28.74 -16.79
CA ASN A 376 -1.55 -28.12 -18.06
C ASN A 376 -0.08 -27.67 -18.05
N GLY A 377 0.70 -28.06 -17.03
CA GLY A 377 2.14 -27.80 -16.97
C GLY A 377 2.53 -26.40 -16.49
N TYR A 378 1.58 -25.62 -15.98
CA TYR A 378 1.87 -24.37 -15.28
C TYR A 378 2.28 -24.66 -13.83
N GLU A 379 2.93 -23.66 -13.22
CA GLU A 379 3.21 -23.53 -11.80
C GLU A 379 2.26 -22.47 -11.25
N PRO A 380 1.08 -22.85 -10.72
CA PRO A 380 0.14 -21.89 -10.15
C PRO A 380 0.78 -21.18 -8.97
N THR A 381 0.56 -19.87 -8.88
CA THR A 381 1.05 -19.05 -7.77
C THR A 381 0.01 -18.00 -7.43
N LEU A 382 -0.41 -17.94 -6.17
CA LEU A 382 -1.35 -16.94 -5.70
C LEU A 382 -0.66 -15.58 -5.61
N MET A 383 -1.31 -14.55 -6.12
CA MET A 383 -0.83 -13.16 -6.10
C MET A 383 -1.91 -12.27 -5.48
N PRO A 384 -1.99 -12.15 -4.15
CA PRO A 384 -2.90 -11.23 -3.50
C PRO A 384 -2.57 -9.78 -3.87
N PHE A 385 -3.60 -8.97 -4.15
CA PHE A 385 -3.45 -7.54 -4.48
C PHE A 385 -3.71 -6.61 -3.28
N CYS A 386 -4.13 -7.15 -2.16
CA CYS A 386 -4.20 -6.46 -0.87
C CYS A 386 -4.11 -7.48 0.27
N ALA A 387 -3.98 -7.00 1.51
CA ALA A 387 -3.91 -7.87 2.69
C ALA A 387 -5.20 -8.69 2.87
N GLU A 388 -6.34 -8.11 2.49
CA GLU A 388 -7.64 -8.77 2.55
C GLU A 388 -7.75 -9.93 1.56
N ASP A 389 -7.13 -9.84 0.36
CA ASP A 389 -7.09 -10.97 -0.58
C ASP A 389 -6.29 -12.16 -0.01
N ASP A 390 -5.16 -11.88 0.64
CA ASP A 390 -4.32 -12.90 1.27
C ASP A 390 -5.04 -13.56 2.45
N LYS A 391 -5.68 -12.75 3.31
CA LYS A 391 -6.51 -13.25 4.41
C LYS A 391 -7.68 -14.07 3.89
N PHE A 392 -8.38 -13.60 2.85
CA PHE A 392 -9.52 -14.29 2.25
C PHE A 392 -9.13 -15.66 1.70
N ALA A 393 -7.99 -15.76 1.01
CA ALA A 393 -7.48 -17.04 0.54
C ALA A 393 -7.17 -17.99 1.70
N ALA A 394 -6.57 -17.49 2.79
CA ALA A 394 -6.28 -18.29 3.99
C ALA A 394 -7.55 -18.72 4.76
N ASP A 395 -8.53 -17.84 4.93
CA ASP A 395 -9.79 -18.11 5.61
C ASP A 395 -10.60 -19.20 4.87
N LEU A 396 -10.44 -19.30 3.54
CA LEU A 396 -11.03 -20.35 2.70
C LEU A 396 -10.15 -21.60 2.53
N GLY A 397 -8.92 -21.61 3.08
CA GLY A 397 -7.96 -22.70 2.93
C GLY A 397 -7.35 -22.85 1.53
N LEU A 398 -7.54 -21.86 0.65
CA LEU A 398 -7.05 -21.84 -0.73
C LEU A 398 -5.54 -21.57 -0.81
N ASP A 399 -4.97 -20.94 0.22
CA ASP A 399 -3.53 -20.66 0.35
C ASP A 399 -2.66 -21.93 0.45
N ARG A 400 -3.27 -23.09 0.71
CA ARG A 400 -2.60 -24.40 0.76
C ARG A 400 -2.43 -25.05 -0.61
N LEU A 401 -3.12 -24.54 -1.63
CA LEU A 401 -3.18 -25.15 -2.96
C LEU A 401 -2.00 -24.74 -3.85
N ALA A 402 -1.42 -23.57 -3.60
CA ALA A 402 -0.33 -23.00 -4.38
C ALA A 402 0.49 -22.01 -3.52
N PRO A 403 1.78 -21.79 -3.82
CA PRO A 403 2.58 -20.77 -3.14
C PRO A 403 1.99 -19.37 -3.37
N SER A 404 2.17 -18.48 -2.38
CA SER A 404 1.71 -17.09 -2.45
C SER A 404 2.88 -16.10 -2.54
N GLU A 405 2.86 -15.23 -3.55
CA GLU A 405 3.78 -14.11 -3.68
C GLU A 405 3.15 -12.85 -3.09
N ARG A 406 3.63 -12.44 -1.91
CA ARG A 406 3.08 -11.29 -1.19
C ARG A 406 3.96 -10.09 -1.48
N HIS A 407 3.47 -9.17 -2.33
CA HIS A 407 4.15 -7.90 -2.64
C HIS A 407 3.16 -6.74 -2.80
N TRP A 408 1.92 -6.89 -2.35
CA TRP A 408 0.83 -5.91 -2.53
C TRP A 408 1.12 -4.52 -1.97
N TRP A 409 2.16 -4.37 -1.14
CA TRP A 409 2.68 -3.08 -0.68
C TRP A 409 3.56 -2.33 -1.69
N ASN A 410 4.00 -2.99 -2.75
CA ASN A 410 4.83 -2.40 -3.81
C ASN A 410 4.22 -2.74 -5.17
N SER A 411 3.44 -1.83 -5.73
CA SER A 411 2.75 -2.04 -7.01
C SER A 411 3.71 -2.29 -8.18
N ARG A 412 4.88 -1.65 -8.18
CA ARG A 412 5.92 -1.89 -9.20
C ARG A 412 6.45 -3.32 -9.12
N ARG A 413 6.61 -3.85 -7.92
CA ARG A 413 7.08 -5.22 -7.67
C ARG A 413 6.04 -6.25 -8.10
N VAL A 414 4.77 -6.05 -7.75
CA VAL A 414 3.67 -6.89 -8.27
C VAL A 414 3.66 -6.88 -9.80
N LYS A 415 3.78 -5.69 -10.41
CA LYS A 415 3.87 -5.56 -11.87
C LYS A 415 5.09 -6.25 -12.47
N GLN A 416 6.23 -6.24 -11.79
CA GLN A 416 7.43 -6.97 -12.19
C GLN A 416 7.19 -8.49 -12.16
N PHE A 417 6.58 -9.02 -11.10
CA PHE A 417 6.22 -10.45 -11.05
C PHE A 417 5.31 -10.84 -12.20
N ILE A 418 4.32 -10.01 -12.53
CA ILE A 418 3.44 -10.24 -13.68
C ILE A 418 4.23 -10.23 -14.99
N ALA A 419 5.13 -9.26 -15.19
CA ALA A 419 5.98 -9.18 -16.37
C ALA A 419 6.91 -10.40 -16.54
N SER A 420 7.29 -11.02 -15.43
CA SER A 420 8.18 -12.18 -15.38
C SER A 420 7.45 -13.53 -15.34
N SER A 421 6.14 -13.55 -15.56
CA SER A 421 5.31 -14.76 -15.53
C SER A 421 4.76 -15.10 -16.91
N GLY A 422 4.45 -16.37 -17.15
CA GLY A 422 3.85 -16.81 -18.42
C GLY A 422 2.36 -16.49 -18.56
N LEU A 423 1.64 -16.39 -17.44
CA LEU A 423 0.19 -16.18 -17.46
C LEU A 423 -0.28 -15.41 -16.22
N MET A 424 -1.27 -14.52 -16.42
CA MET A 424 -2.01 -13.84 -15.36
C MET A 424 -3.50 -14.18 -15.45
N ILE A 425 -4.08 -14.68 -14.36
CA ILE A 425 -5.51 -14.93 -14.22
C ILE A 425 -6.04 -14.09 -13.06
N SER A 426 -6.99 -13.22 -13.36
CA SER A 426 -7.71 -12.47 -12.33
C SER A 426 -9.11 -13.02 -12.13
N VAL A 427 -9.49 -13.25 -10.88
CA VAL A 427 -10.85 -13.62 -10.46
C VAL A 427 -11.42 -12.44 -9.67
N GLY A 428 -12.12 -11.54 -10.37
CA GLY A 428 -12.85 -10.42 -9.79
C GLY A 428 -12.07 -9.14 -9.48
N ARG A 429 -10.76 -9.04 -9.73
CA ARG A 429 -9.97 -7.80 -9.54
C ARG A 429 -9.57 -7.13 -10.85
N LEU A 430 -9.71 -5.81 -10.92
CA LEU A 430 -9.44 -5.01 -12.12
C LEU A 430 -7.94 -4.85 -12.40
N HIS A 431 -7.17 -4.33 -11.45
CA HIS A 431 -5.78 -3.91 -11.70
C HIS A 431 -4.79 -5.01 -12.11
N PRO A 432 -4.95 -6.31 -11.73
CA PRO A 432 -4.10 -7.34 -12.30
C PRO A 432 -4.17 -7.40 -13.83
N THR A 433 -5.34 -7.13 -14.42
CA THR A 433 -5.48 -7.14 -15.89
C THR A 433 -4.80 -5.95 -16.54
N ILE A 434 -4.86 -4.77 -15.92
CA ILE A 434 -4.17 -3.56 -16.38
C ILE A 434 -2.64 -3.75 -16.32
N PHE A 435 -2.14 -4.35 -15.23
CA PHE A 435 -0.71 -4.60 -15.05
C PHE A 435 -0.20 -5.62 -16.08
N ALA A 436 -0.94 -6.70 -16.33
CA ALA A 436 -0.60 -7.68 -17.36
C ALA A 436 -0.70 -7.08 -18.77
N ALA A 437 -1.71 -6.26 -19.06
CA ALA A 437 -1.86 -5.61 -20.35
C ALA A 437 -0.64 -4.78 -20.73
N THR A 438 -0.15 -3.98 -19.78
CA THR A 438 1.00 -3.07 -20.00
C THR A 438 2.35 -3.77 -20.03
N THR A 439 2.46 -4.95 -19.41
CA THR A 439 3.65 -5.81 -19.46
C THR A 439 3.61 -6.80 -20.61
N ARG A 440 2.49 -6.86 -21.35
CA ARG A 440 2.25 -7.82 -22.43
C ARG A 440 2.26 -9.28 -21.97
N THR A 441 2.04 -9.54 -20.69
CA THR A 441 1.82 -10.88 -20.16
C THR A 441 0.46 -11.41 -20.65
N PRO A 442 0.36 -12.66 -21.14
CA PRO A 442 -0.91 -13.31 -21.40
C PRO A 442 -1.86 -13.18 -20.21
N VAL A 443 -3.10 -12.79 -20.46
CA VAL A 443 -4.04 -12.47 -19.39
C VAL A 443 -5.46 -12.83 -19.72
N MET A 444 -6.18 -13.31 -18.70
CA MET A 444 -7.63 -13.49 -18.75
C MET A 444 -8.27 -13.08 -17.43
N GLN A 445 -9.53 -12.67 -17.55
CA GLN A 445 -10.37 -12.35 -16.42
C GLN A 445 -11.47 -13.40 -16.32
N ILE A 446 -11.63 -14.00 -15.16
CA ILE A 446 -12.73 -14.93 -14.89
C ILE A 446 -13.78 -14.21 -14.05
N CYS A 447 -15.04 -14.37 -14.43
CA CYS A 447 -16.18 -13.95 -13.63
C CYS A 447 -16.21 -14.77 -12.33
N PRO A 448 -16.20 -14.14 -11.14
CA PRO A 448 -16.23 -14.86 -9.88
C PRO A 448 -17.47 -15.77 -9.75
N PRO A 449 -17.32 -17.06 -9.38
CA PRO A 449 -18.43 -18.00 -9.19
C PRO A 449 -19.15 -17.75 -7.85
N LEU A 450 -19.81 -16.60 -7.72
CA LEU A 450 -20.60 -16.23 -6.54
C LEU A 450 -22.03 -16.76 -6.64
N VAL A 451 -22.79 -16.67 -5.54
CA VAL A 451 -24.23 -17.03 -5.53
C VAL A 451 -25.03 -16.19 -6.54
N GLU A 452 -26.07 -16.78 -7.14
CA GLU A 452 -26.84 -16.24 -8.29
C GLU A 452 -27.47 -14.85 -8.07
N ASP A 453 -27.61 -14.39 -6.81
CA ASP A 453 -28.22 -13.11 -6.44
C ASP A 453 -27.25 -11.90 -6.45
N GLN A 454 -25.98 -12.09 -6.83
CA GLN A 454 -25.06 -10.97 -6.99
C GLN A 454 -25.38 -10.18 -8.26
N ASP A 455 -25.71 -8.89 -8.12
CA ASP A 455 -25.99 -7.98 -9.24
C ASP A 455 -24.84 -8.07 -10.28
N PRO A 456 -25.10 -8.51 -11.53
CA PRO A 456 -24.12 -8.53 -12.60
C PRO A 456 -23.45 -7.16 -12.83
N GLY A 457 -24.11 -6.07 -12.43
CA GLY A 457 -23.56 -4.72 -12.43
C GLY A 457 -22.33 -4.52 -11.52
N SER A 458 -22.13 -5.37 -10.51
CA SER A 458 -21.00 -5.29 -9.55
C SER A 458 -19.63 -5.51 -10.21
N PHE A 459 -19.62 -6.18 -11.37
CA PHE A 459 -18.41 -6.47 -12.16
C PHE A 459 -18.40 -5.74 -13.51
N ALA A 460 -19.39 -4.89 -13.80
CA ALA A 460 -19.50 -4.19 -15.08
C ALA A 460 -18.23 -3.38 -15.44
N LYS A 461 -17.58 -2.77 -14.44
CA LYS A 461 -16.29 -2.05 -14.64
C LYS A 461 -15.16 -2.97 -15.13
N ILE A 462 -15.16 -4.22 -14.68
CA ILE A 462 -14.14 -5.21 -15.07
C ILE A 462 -14.40 -5.67 -16.50
N ALA A 463 -15.66 -5.99 -16.83
CA ALA A 463 -16.04 -6.34 -18.20
C ALA A 463 -15.77 -5.18 -19.18
N ALA A 464 -16.08 -3.95 -18.81
CA ALA A 464 -15.80 -2.76 -19.61
C ALA A 464 -14.31 -2.59 -19.88
N MET A 465 -13.47 -2.68 -18.84
CA MET A 465 -12.02 -2.55 -19.01
C MET A 465 -11.41 -3.73 -19.80
N ALA A 466 -11.91 -4.95 -19.58
CA ALA A 466 -11.46 -6.12 -20.35
C ALA A 466 -11.77 -5.93 -21.85
N ALA A 467 -12.97 -5.45 -22.19
CA ALA A 467 -13.32 -5.10 -23.56
C ALA A 467 -12.44 -3.97 -24.12
N GLU A 468 -12.21 -2.90 -23.35
CA GLU A 468 -11.38 -1.76 -23.77
C GLU A 468 -9.93 -2.12 -24.03
N LEU A 469 -9.37 -3.08 -23.29
CA LEU A 469 -8.00 -3.55 -23.45
C LEU A 469 -7.90 -4.77 -24.37
N ASP A 470 -9.02 -5.25 -24.93
CA ASP A 470 -9.09 -6.48 -25.71
C ASP A 470 -8.46 -7.67 -24.95
N ILE A 471 -9.02 -7.94 -23.78
CA ILE A 471 -8.69 -9.05 -22.87
C ILE A 471 -9.90 -9.96 -22.76
N ASP A 472 -9.65 -11.28 -22.73
CA ASP A 472 -10.72 -12.26 -22.61
C ASP A 472 -11.39 -12.18 -21.22
N TYR A 473 -12.70 -11.88 -21.22
CA TYR A 473 -13.58 -11.94 -20.04
C TYR A 473 -14.42 -13.21 -20.10
N LEU A 474 -14.07 -14.18 -19.27
CA LEU A 474 -14.57 -15.55 -19.35
C LEU A 474 -15.61 -15.81 -18.25
N PRO A 475 -16.72 -16.50 -18.57
CA PRO A 475 -17.83 -16.67 -17.65
C PRO A 475 -17.52 -17.61 -16.48
N ASN A 476 -16.58 -18.54 -16.63
CA ASN A 476 -16.26 -19.57 -15.65
C ASN A 476 -14.88 -20.21 -15.92
N VAL A 477 -14.50 -21.15 -15.06
CA VAL A 477 -13.21 -21.87 -15.16
C VAL A 477 -13.18 -22.79 -16.39
N ASP A 478 -14.28 -23.41 -16.82
CA ASP A 478 -14.31 -24.24 -18.04
C ASP A 478 -13.89 -23.46 -19.29
N ALA A 479 -14.44 -22.26 -19.45
CA ALA A 479 -14.10 -21.38 -20.55
C ALA A 479 -12.61 -20.97 -20.49
N ALA A 480 -12.07 -20.72 -19.29
CA ALA A 480 -10.65 -20.45 -19.09
C ALA A 480 -9.78 -21.65 -19.51
N MET A 481 -10.12 -22.85 -19.07
CA MET A 481 -9.35 -24.05 -19.37
C MET A 481 -9.42 -24.43 -20.85
N ALA A 482 -10.54 -24.17 -21.53
CA ALA A 482 -10.65 -24.32 -22.98
C ALA A 482 -9.75 -23.33 -23.76
N VAL A 483 -9.49 -22.14 -23.21
CA VAL A 483 -8.54 -21.18 -23.79
C VAL A 483 -7.10 -21.65 -23.55
N ILE A 484 -6.78 -22.09 -22.33
CA ILE A 484 -5.44 -22.53 -21.94
C ILE A 484 -5.03 -23.81 -22.67
N SER A 485 -5.85 -24.86 -22.58
CA SER A 485 -5.56 -26.16 -23.21
C SER A 485 -5.49 -26.06 -24.74
N GLY A 486 -6.20 -25.08 -25.32
CA GLY A 486 -6.13 -24.77 -26.75
C GLY A 486 -4.94 -23.91 -27.16
N GLY A 487 -4.06 -23.50 -26.22
CA GLY A 487 -2.93 -22.62 -26.50
C GLY A 487 -3.33 -21.21 -26.95
N ARG A 488 -4.53 -20.76 -26.60
CA ARG A 488 -5.12 -19.48 -27.06
C ARG A 488 -4.98 -18.33 -26.05
N ALA A 489 -4.37 -18.59 -24.89
CA ALA A 489 -4.07 -17.53 -23.93
C ALA A 489 -3.18 -16.48 -24.57
N ARG A 490 -3.60 -15.22 -24.52
CA ARG A 490 -2.98 -14.12 -25.28
C ARG A 490 -2.82 -12.88 -24.41
N PRO A 491 -1.87 -12.00 -24.74
CA PRO A 491 -1.82 -10.68 -24.14
C PRO A 491 -2.97 -9.81 -24.66
N SER A 492 -3.17 -8.67 -24.00
CA SER A 492 -4.11 -7.61 -24.43
C SER A 492 -3.91 -7.18 -25.90
N GLY A 493 -4.90 -6.54 -26.50
CA GLY A 493 -4.78 -5.97 -27.84
C GLY A 493 -3.73 -4.84 -27.88
N LYS A 494 -2.77 -4.91 -28.82
CA LYS A 494 -1.72 -3.87 -28.93
C LYS A 494 -2.29 -2.49 -29.26
N ILE A 495 -3.28 -2.43 -30.14
CA ILE A 495 -3.92 -1.18 -30.57
C ILE A 495 -4.74 -0.60 -29.41
N ALA A 496 -5.55 -1.45 -28.77
CA ALA A 496 -6.34 -1.12 -27.59
C ALA A 496 -5.49 -0.52 -26.45
N LEU A 497 -4.36 -1.16 -26.13
CA LEU A 497 -3.42 -0.67 -25.11
C LEU A 497 -2.85 0.72 -25.47
N ARG A 498 -2.39 0.90 -26.72
CA ARG A 498 -1.84 2.19 -27.18
C ARG A 498 -2.89 3.29 -27.12
N GLU A 499 -4.14 2.98 -27.45
CA GLU A 499 -5.24 3.92 -27.36
C GLU A 499 -5.51 4.31 -25.89
N GLY A 500 -5.51 3.35 -24.97
CA GLY A 500 -5.60 3.63 -23.53
C GLY A 500 -4.47 4.54 -23.03
N GLN A 501 -3.23 4.29 -23.46
CA GLN A 501 -2.07 5.13 -23.11
C GLN A 501 -2.19 6.55 -23.69
N ARG A 502 -2.63 6.68 -24.95
CA ARG A 502 -2.89 7.99 -25.59
C ARG A 502 -3.98 8.78 -24.87
N ARG A 503 -5.05 8.11 -24.43
CA ARG A 503 -6.10 8.70 -23.59
C ARG A 503 -5.53 9.19 -22.25
N LEU A 504 -4.65 8.42 -21.61
CA LEU A 504 -3.97 8.83 -20.37
C LEU A 504 -3.12 10.10 -20.59
N GLU A 505 -2.32 10.14 -21.65
CA GLU A 505 -1.51 11.33 -22.00
C GLU A 505 -2.39 12.57 -22.26
N THR A 506 -3.49 12.38 -23.00
CA THR A 506 -4.45 13.46 -23.28
C THR A 506 -5.12 13.96 -22.01
N MET A 507 -5.48 13.06 -21.10
CA MET A 507 -6.01 13.39 -19.78
C MET A 507 -5.01 14.22 -18.97
N ILE A 508 -3.76 13.77 -18.87
CA ILE A 508 -2.68 14.48 -18.16
C ILE A 508 -2.46 15.89 -18.73
N SER A 509 -2.35 16.01 -20.06
CA SER A 509 -2.20 17.30 -20.73
C SER A 509 -3.37 18.24 -20.46
N THR A 510 -4.59 17.70 -20.41
CA THR A 510 -5.80 18.49 -20.11
C THR A 510 -5.83 18.97 -18.67
N ILE A 511 -5.39 18.14 -17.72
CA ILE A 511 -5.25 18.52 -16.30
C ILE A 511 -4.21 19.63 -16.15
N ARG A 512 -3.01 19.47 -16.72
CA ARG A 512 -1.95 20.49 -16.66
C ARG A 512 -2.42 21.84 -17.19
N ARG A 513 -3.04 21.87 -18.38
CA ARG A 513 -3.61 23.10 -18.95
C ARG A 513 -4.68 23.75 -18.07
N ALA A 514 -5.43 22.96 -17.30
CA ALA A 514 -6.42 23.51 -16.38
C ALA A 514 -5.75 24.12 -15.14
N PHE A 515 -4.65 23.53 -14.68
CA PHE A 515 -3.89 24.02 -13.52
C PHE A 515 -3.07 25.28 -13.85
N ASP A 516 -2.56 25.41 -15.08
CA ASP A 516 -1.81 26.60 -15.52
C ASP A 516 -2.70 27.87 -15.66
N ARG A 517 -4.02 27.70 -15.77
CA ARG A 517 -4.98 28.81 -15.94
C ARG A 517 -5.55 29.36 -14.63
N GLY A 518 -5.36 28.64 -13.52
CA GLY A 518 -5.88 29.00 -12.19
C GLY A 518 -4.83 29.73 -11.39
#